data_AF-A0A843FUZ9-F1
#
_entry.id   AF-A0A843FUZ9-F1
#
_cell.length_a   1.000
_cell.length_b   1.000
_cell.length_c   1.000
_cell.angle_alpha   90.00
_cell.angle_beta   90.00
_cell.angle_gamma   90.00
#
_symmetry.space_group_name_H-M   'P 1'
#
loop_
_entity.id
_entity.type
_entity.pdbx_description
1 polymer ?
#
loop_
_entity_poly.entity_id
_entity_poly.type
_entity_poly.pdbx_seq_one_letter_code
_entity_poly.pdbx_strand_id
1 'polypeptide(L)'
;RNLPFIEANTKEVTLSHVKDDCIIPVFSKDNEVTISHQSFIDSVLSAAQSVFPREDISDPAIRVSHVVKGRIPEAIHKPVS
;
A
#
# COMPACT_ATOMS: atom_id res chain seq x y z
N ARG A 1 -22.54 -1.27 -18.79
CA ARG A 1 -21.90 -0.76 -17.55
C ARG A 1 -20.59 -1.51 -17.39
N ASN A 2 -19.45 -0.83 -17.48
CA ASN A 2 -18.17 -1.42 -17.08
C ASN A 2 -18.21 -1.51 -15.54
N LEU A 3 -18.33 -2.72 -15.01
CA LEU A 3 -18.15 -2.95 -13.58
C LEU A 3 -16.65 -2.83 -13.32
N PRO A 4 -16.18 -2.01 -12.35
CA PRO A 4 -14.78 -1.95 -12.02
C PRO A 4 -14.30 -3.35 -11.60
N PHE A 5 -13.18 -3.77 -12.18
CA PHE A 5 -12.65 -5.15 -12.17
C PHE A 5 -12.45 -5.76 -10.77
N ILE A 6 -12.50 -4.96 -9.69
CA ILE A 6 -12.09 -5.35 -8.33
C ILE A 6 -13.03 -4.80 -7.24
N GLU A 7 -14.35 -4.77 -7.44
CA GLU A 7 -15.29 -4.36 -6.38
C GLU A 7 -15.70 -5.50 -5.43
N ALA A 8 -15.75 -6.73 -5.94
CA ALA A 8 -16.16 -7.87 -5.13
C ALA A 8 -15.15 -8.11 -3.99
N ASN A 9 -15.64 -8.10 -2.74
CA ASN A 9 -14.84 -8.35 -1.53
C ASN A 9 -13.68 -7.38 -1.28
N THR A 10 -13.77 -6.14 -1.76
CA THR A 10 -12.81 -5.08 -1.44
C THR A 10 -13.49 -3.81 -0.97
N LYS A 11 -12.73 -2.99 -0.24
CA LYS A 11 -13.13 -1.67 0.23
C LYS A 11 -12.21 -0.64 -0.39
N GLU A 12 -12.80 0.46 -0.82
CA GLU A 12 -12.04 1.64 -1.24
C GLU A 12 -11.40 2.28 -0.02
N VAL A 13 -10.14 2.68 -0.15
CA VAL A 13 -9.37 3.30 0.92
C VAL A 13 -8.53 4.44 0.37
N THR A 14 -8.13 5.36 1.24
CA THR A 14 -7.27 6.49 0.88
C THR A 14 -5.79 6.09 0.97
N LEU A 15 -4.92 6.85 0.32
CA LEU A 15 -3.47 6.70 0.48
C LEU A 15 -3.06 6.93 1.94
N SER A 16 -3.71 7.85 2.65
CA SER A 16 -3.52 8.07 4.09
C SER A 16 -3.82 6.81 4.90
N HIS A 17 -4.93 6.11 4.63
CA HIS A 17 -5.22 4.83 5.29
C HIS A 17 -4.13 3.78 5.05
N VAL A 18 -3.58 3.71 3.84
CA VAL A 18 -2.46 2.80 3.54
C VAL A 18 -1.20 3.20 4.31
N LYS A 19 -0.96 4.48 4.51
CA LYS A 19 0.22 5.01 5.20
C LYS A 19 0.14 4.86 6.71
N ASP A 20 -1.02 5.16 7.28
CA ASP A 20 -1.20 5.35 8.72
C ASP A 20 -1.77 4.09 9.40
N ASP A 21 -2.58 3.30 8.70
CA ASP A 21 -3.30 2.16 9.29
C ASP A 21 -2.80 0.79 8.80
N CYS A 22 -2.09 0.73 7.67
CA CYS A 22 -1.61 -0.54 7.12
C CYS A 22 -0.17 -0.86 7.55
N ILE A 23 0.07 -2.14 7.83
CA ILE A 23 1.34 -2.58 8.38
C ILE A 23 2.28 -3.06 7.29
N ILE A 24 3.56 -2.69 7.40
CA ILE A 24 4.63 -3.12 6.49
C ILE A 24 5.06 -4.54 6.88
N PRO A 25 4.95 -5.53 5.99
CA PRO A 25 5.41 -6.87 6.29
C PRO A 25 6.94 -6.92 6.41
N VAL A 26 7.44 -7.84 7.23
CA VAL A 26 8.86 -8.14 7.36
C VAL A 26 9.11 -9.59 6.93
N PHE A 27 10.30 -9.87 6.41
CA PHE A 27 10.72 -11.22 6.10
C PHE A 27 11.06 -11.98 7.38
N SER A 28 10.33 -13.07 7.67
CA SER A 28 10.36 -13.77 8.97
C SER A 28 11.74 -14.32 9.37
N LYS A 29 12.64 -14.53 8.41
CA LYS A 29 13.96 -15.13 8.66
C LYS A 29 14.94 -14.11 9.25
N ASP A 30 14.92 -12.89 8.72
CA ASP A 30 15.97 -11.89 8.95
C ASP A 30 15.41 -10.55 9.46
N ASN A 31 14.09 -10.47 9.70
CA ASN A 31 13.34 -9.25 10.05
C ASN A 31 13.52 -8.09 9.05
N GLU A 32 13.94 -8.39 7.82
CA GLU A 32 14.12 -7.39 6.78
C GLU A 32 12.76 -6.81 6.37
N VAL A 33 12.66 -5.48 6.38
CA VAL A 33 11.43 -4.77 6.03
C VAL A 33 11.20 -4.90 4.52
N THR A 34 10.02 -5.37 4.12
CA THR A 34 9.64 -5.39 2.71
C THR A 34 9.32 -3.98 2.20
N ILE A 35 9.29 -3.79 0.89
CA ILE A 35 8.76 -2.53 0.33
C ILE A 35 7.33 -2.32 0.84
N SER A 36 7.07 -1.15 1.41
CA SER A 36 5.76 -0.80 1.90
C SER A 36 4.81 -0.46 0.76
N HIS A 37 3.50 -0.68 0.95
CA HIS A 37 2.49 -0.37 -0.07
C HIS A 37 2.53 1.11 -0.47
N GLN A 38 2.72 2.03 0.48
CA GLN A 38 2.81 3.46 0.17
C GLN A 38 4.04 3.76 -0.69
N SER A 39 5.22 3.22 -0.36
CA SER A 39 6.44 3.46 -1.13
C SER A 39 6.34 2.92 -2.54
N PHE A 40 5.68 1.78 -2.73
CA PHE A 40 5.39 1.24 -4.05
C PHE A 40 4.45 2.16 -4.85
N ILE A 41 3.32 2.58 -4.25
CA ILE A 41 2.34 3.46 -4.92
C ILE A 41 2.98 4.79 -5.32
N ASP A 42 3.70 5.44 -4.41
CA ASP A 42 4.37 6.72 -4.66
C ASP A 42 5.43 6.59 -5.76
N SER A 43 6.19 5.50 -5.76
CA SER A 43 7.21 5.25 -6.79
C SER A 43 6.60 5.08 -8.17
N VAL A 44 5.47 4.35 -8.27
CA VAL A 44 4.76 4.16 -9.54
C VAL A 44 4.11 5.45 -10.02
N LEU A 45 3.49 6.23 -9.11
CA LEU A 45 2.89 7.51 -9.45
C LEU A 45 3.95 8.50 -9.95
N SER A 46 5.08 8.60 -9.26
CA SER A 46 6.22 9.43 -9.67
C SER A 46 6.79 8.99 -11.03
N ALA A 47 6.93 7.68 -11.26
CA ALA A 47 7.36 7.17 -12.54
C ALA A 47 6.37 7.51 -13.67
N ALA A 48 5.06 7.35 -13.42
CA ALA A 48 4.02 7.69 -14.40
C ALA A 48 4.05 9.18 -14.76
N GLN A 49 4.14 10.07 -13.76
CA GLN A 49 4.24 11.52 -13.98
C GLN A 49 5.51 11.91 -14.76
N SER A 50 6.62 11.23 -14.50
CA SER A 50 7.88 11.45 -15.22
C SER A 50 7.80 11.02 -16.69
N VAL A 51 7.15 9.88 -16.97
CA VAL A 51 7.00 9.34 -18.33
C VAL A 51 5.95 10.12 -19.13
N PHE A 52 4.91 10.63 -18.48
CA PHE A 52 3.80 11.35 -19.11
C PHE A 52 3.68 12.80 -18.60
N PRO A 53 4.67 13.67 -18.82
CA PRO A 53 4.74 14.99 -18.18
C PRO A 53 3.71 16.01 -18.70
N ARG A 54 2.95 15.67 -19.74
CA ARG A 54 1.91 16.52 -20.33
C ARG A 54 0.49 16.03 -20.04
N GLU A 55 0.37 14.87 -19.41
CA GLU A 55 -0.93 14.31 -19.04
C GLU A 55 -1.21 14.65 -17.58
N ASP A 56 -2.50 14.80 -17.26
CA ASP A 56 -2.94 14.89 -15.88
C ASP A 56 -3.15 13.48 -15.32
N ILE A 57 -2.22 13.03 -14.49
CA ILE A 57 -2.28 11.70 -13.88
C ILE A 57 -3.20 11.76 -12.67
N SER A 58 -4.36 11.10 -12.77
CA SER A 58 -5.33 11.01 -11.68
C SER A 58 -4.74 10.33 -10.45
N ASP A 59 -5.25 10.71 -9.27
CA ASP A 59 -4.91 10.06 -8.01
C ASP A 59 -5.13 8.53 -8.06
N PRO A 60 -4.31 7.75 -7.34
CA PRO A 60 -4.44 6.30 -7.33
C PRO A 60 -5.78 5.87 -6.72
N ALA A 61 -6.52 5.04 -7.46
CA ALA A 61 -7.71 4.37 -6.96
C ALA A 61 -7.31 3.11 -6.18
N ILE A 62 -7.35 3.18 -4.84
CA ILE A 62 -6.84 2.12 -3.97
C ILE A 62 -8.00 1.31 -3.40
N ARG A 63 -7.91 -0.02 -3.51
CA ARG A 63 -8.87 -0.96 -2.91
C ARG A 63 -8.15 -2.08 -2.18
N VAL A 64 -8.64 -2.45 -1.00
CA VAL A 64 -8.08 -3.52 -0.15
C VAL A 64 -9.16 -4.53 0.21
N SER A 65 -8.82 -5.82 0.24
CA SER A 65 -9.76 -6.89 0.62
C SER A 65 -9.74 -7.20 2.11
N HIS A 66 -8.55 -7.35 2.67
CA HIS A 66 -8.32 -7.70 4.07
C HIS A 66 -7.21 -6.81 4.63
N VAL A 67 -7.32 -6.44 5.90
CA VAL A 67 -6.23 -5.76 6.61
C VAL A 67 -5.05 -6.72 6.69
N VAL A 68 -3.88 -6.28 6.22
CA VAL A 68 -2.62 -6.98 6.47
C VAL A 68 -2.26 -6.78 7.94
N LYS A 69 -2.58 -7.77 8.78
CA LYS A 69 -2.19 -7.79 10.19
C LYS A 69 -0.70 -8.09 10.30
N GLY A 70 0.12 -7.08 10.54
CA GLY A 70 1.55 -7.22 10.90
C GLY A 70 1.85 -6.64 12.29
N ARG A 71 3.13 -6.33 12.57
CA ARG A 71 3.54 -5.53 13.73
C ARG A 71 3.62 -4.04 13.37
N ILE A 72 2.96 -3.18 14.15
CA ILE A 72 3.15 -1.72 14.06
C ILE A 72 4.65 -1.37 14.11
N PRO A 73 5.11 -0.29 13.46
CA PRO A 73 6.54 0.06 13.38
C PRO A 73 7.27 0.05 14.73
N GLU A 74 6.58 0.53 15.78
CA GLU A 74 7.08 0.59 17.16
C GLU A 74 7.25 -0.79 17.83
N ALA A 75 6.63 -1.82 17.27
CA ALA A 75 6.65 -3.20 17.76
C ALA A 75 7.52 -4.14 16.90
N ILE A 76 8.16 -3.64 15.82
CA ILE A 76 9.07 -4.43 14.98
C ILE A 76 10.21 -5.05 15.80
N HIS A 77 10.71 -4.33 16.81
CA HIS A 77 11.82 -4.78 17.68
C HIS A 77 11.38 -5.44 18.98
N LYS A 78 10.07 -5.53 19.26
CA LYS A 78 9.59 -6.18 20.49
C LYS A 78 9.41 -7.66 20.24
N PRO A 79 9.97 -8.56 21.07
CA PRO A 79 9.72 -10.00 20.94
C PRO A 79 8.22 -10.29 21.12
N VAL A 80 7.71 -11.28 20.38
CA VAL A 80 6.36 -11.82 20.62
C VAL A 80 6.47 -12.67 21.89
N SER A 81 5.62 -12.42 22.87
CA SER A 81 5.44 -13.34 24.00
C SER A 81 4.43 -14.42 23.67
#